data_AF-A0A3P7K4D0-F1
#
_entry.id   AF-A0A3P7K4D0-F1
#
_cell.length_a   1.000
_cell.length_b   1.000
_cell.length_c   1.000
_cell.angle_alpha   90.00
_cell.angle_beta   90.00
_cell.angle_gamma   90.00
#
_symmetry.space_group_name_H-M   'P 1'
#
loop_
_entity.id
_entity.type
_entity.pdbx_description
1 polymer ?
#
loop_
_entity_poly.entity_id
_entity_poly.type
_entity_poly.pdbx_seq_one_letter_code
_entity_poly.pdbx_strand_id
1 'polypeptide(L)'
;MAAGHFSIFAVEANVTAATSNYSLWRVLTLNGDDITSFWEMFLGITVWMVISYAFVYTVVALISMIMLRNHPWMFIYATSILGMAILGPATVGALTSASIALMFSSADKAISCWHCMMLGSVQTLAVMLSEFCSECGTVLPLPSAAPITITSIRNKLVYSSEKIYQKRVVDAKEGTLENPVVDKICDKCGHGTMSYTCRQTRSADEGQTVFYTCLKCNYNMVENA
;
A
#
# COMPACT_ATOMS: atom_id res chain seq x y z
N MET A 1 -25.57 48.37 -12.99
CA MET A 1 -24.30 47.62 -13.04
C MET A 1 -23.42 48.13 -11.93
N ALA A 2 -23.38 47.42 -10.79
CA ALA A 2 -22.47 47.69 -9.69
C ALA A 2 -21.62 46.43 -9.51
N ALA A 3 -20.31 46.59 -9.61
CA ALA A 3 -19.33 45.52 -9.60
C ALA A 3 -19.27 44.86 -8.22
N GLY A 4 -19.57 43.56 -8.15
CA GLY A 4 -19.38 42.74 -6.96
C GLY A 4 -17.90 42.44 -6.76
N HIS A 5 -17.30 43.02 -5.73
CA HIS A 5 -15.97 42.64 -5.26
C HIS A 5 -16.13 41.47 -4.28
N PHE A 6 -15.98 40.24 -4.79
CA PHE A 6 -16.00 39.01 -3.98
C PHE A 6 -14.61 38.83 -3.33
N SER A 7 -14.50 39.19 -2.06
CA SER A 7 -13.27 39.12 -1.28
C SER A 7 -13.11 37.73 -0.66
N ILE A 8 -12.34 36.83 -1.30
CA ILE A 8 -12.03 35.46 -0.83
C ILE A 8 -10.98 35.41 0.30
N PHE A 9 -10.32 36.52 0.61
CA PHE A 9 -9.21 36.57 1.58
C PHE A 9 -9.46 37.50 2.77
N ALA A 10 -10.68 37.54 3.32
CA ALA A 10 -10.88 37.95 4.71
C ALA A 10 -10.47 36.81 5.66
N VAL A 11 -9.23 36.35 5.50
CA VAL A 11 -8.52 35.50 6.46
C VAL A 11 -8.08 36.43 7.59
N GLU A 12 -9.02 36.80 8.46
CA GLU A 12 -8.67 37.32 9.77
C GLU A 12 -8.14 36.15 10.60
N ALA A 13 -6.81 36.06 10.62
CA ALA A 13 -6.04 35.48 11.68
C ALA A 13 -6.27 36.26 13.00
N ASN A 14 -7.50 36.26 13.52
CA ASN A 14 -7.77 36.79 14.84
C ASN A 14 -8.47 35.74 15.72
N VAL A 15 -7.60 35.13 16.52
CA VAL A 15 -7.87 34.41 17.76
C VAL A 15 -9.02 35.05 18.53
N THR A 16 -10.21 34.47 18.43
CA THR A 16 -11.13 34.16 19.53
C THR A 16 -12.16 33.22 18.90
N ALA A 17 -12.18 31.93 19.23
CA ALA A 17 -13.00 31.45 20.33
C ALA A 17 -14.43 32.06 20.31
N ALA A 18 -15.05 32.17 19.14
CA ALA A 18 -16.50 32.28 19.04
C ALA A 18 -17.07 30.91 19.45
N THR A 19 -17.45 30.81 20.72
CA THR A 19 -18.20 29.69 21.28
C THR A 19 -19.57 29.61 20.62
N SER A 20 -19.65 29.07 19.40
CA SER A 20 -20.80 28.23 19.09
C SER A 20 -20.58 26.95 19.90
N ASN A 21 -21.60 26.49 20.63
CA ASN A 21 -21.55 25.18 21.29
C ASN A 21 -21.62 24.09 20.22
N TYR A 22 -20.64 24.04 19.31
CA TYR A 22 -20.44 22.91 18.42
C TYR A 22 -20.11 21.72 19.31
N SER A 23 -21.10 20.84 19.47
CA SER A 23 -20.87 19.59 20.17
C SER A 23 -20.42 18.58 19.14
N LEU A 24 -19.11 18.38 19.03
CA LEU A 24 -18.52 17.34 18.17
C LEU A 24 -19.12 15.95 18.48
N TRP A 25 -19.58 15.78 19.72
CA TRP A 25 -20.34 14.62 20.17
C TRP A 25 -21.69 14.42 19.44
N ARG A 26 -22.41 15.49 19.06
CA ARG A 26 -23.64 15.37 18.25
C ARG A 26 -23.38 14.83 16.85
N VAL A 27 -22.25 15.23 16.24
CA VAL A 27 -21.84 14.75 14.92
C VAL A 27 -21.38 13.29 14.99
N LEU A 28 -20.67 12.91 16.05
CA LEU A 28 -20.28 11.52 16.34
C LEU A 28 -21.48 10.62 16.61
N THR A 29 -22.45 11.10 17.38
CA THR A 29 -23.67 10.35 17.72
C THR A 29 -24.73 10.38 16.62
N LEU A 30 -24.44 11.06 15.49
CA LEU A 30 -25.36 11.27 14.37
C LEU A 30 -26.72 11.87 14.81
N ASN A 31 -26.74 12.54 15.97
CA ASN A 31 -27.93 13.05 16.61
C ASN A 31 -27.89 14.58 16.57
N GLY A 32 -28.27 15.12 15.42
CA GLY A 32 -28.22 16.55 15.12
C GLY A 32 -29.21 16.93 14.05
N ASP A 33 -29.75 18.14 14.18
CA ASP A 33 -30.54 18.81 13.14
C ASP A 33 -29.65 19.19 11.96
N ASP A 34 -30.25 19.60 10.85
CA ASP A 34 -29.49 19.93 9.64
C ASP A 34 -28.51 21.09 9.87
N ILE A 35 -27.28 20.90 9.38
CA ILE A 35 -26.16 21.81 9.58
C ILE A 35 -26.07 22.75 8.38
N THR A 36 -26.04 24.05 8.65
CA THR A 36 -25.92 25.10 7.62
C THR A 36 -24.60 25.85 7.67
N SER A 37 -23.89 25.81 8.80
CA SER A 37 -22.64 26.55 9.00
C SER A 37 -21.47 25.87 8.29
N PHE A 38 -20.68 26.62 7.51
CA PHE A 38 -19.50 26.11 6.82
C PHE A 38 -18.55 25.34 7.75
N TRP A 39 -18.19 25.93 8.90
CA TRP A 39 -17.25 25.32 9.83
C TRP A 39 -17.76 24.00 10.43
N GLU A 40 -19.07 23.90 10.66
CA GLU A 40 -19.69 22.69 11.21
C GLU A 40 -19.75 21.57 10.16
N MET A 41 -20.05 21.91 8.89
CA MET A 41 -19.97 20.97 7.77
C MET A 41 -18.53 20.48 7.54
N PHE A 42 -17.57 21.42 7.50
CA PHE A 42 -16.15 21.12 7.31
C PHE A 42 -15.59 20.20 8.41
N LEU A 43 -15.82 20.54 9.68
CA LEU A 43 -15.35 19.74 10.81
C LEU A 43 -16.06 18.38 10.85
N GLY A 44 -17.35 18.33 10.53
CA GLY A 44 -18.10 17.08 10.53
C GLY A 44 -17.60 16.07 9.50
N ILE A 45 -17.36 16.51 8.27
CA ILE A 45 -16.79 15.66 7.20
C ILE A 45 -15.37 15.22 7.58
N THR A 46 -14.54 16.15 8.07
CA THR A 46 -13.14 15.87 8.42
C THR A 46 -13.02 14.88 9.57
N VAL A 47 -13.86 14.98 10.60
CA VAL A 47 -13.87 14.04 11.73
C VAL A 47 -14.19 12.63 11.26
N TRP A 48 -15.24 12.45 10.45
CA TRP A 48 -15.63 11.13 9.95
C TRP A 48 -14.63 10.55 8.96
N MET A 49 -13.95 11.39 8.18
CA MET A 49 -12.81 10.97 7.36
C MET A 49 -11.65 10.46 8.22
N VAL A 50 -11.27 11.19 9.29
CA VAL A 50 -10.19 10.78 10.20
C VAL A 50 -10.53 9.46 10.91
N ILE A 51 -11.77 9.30 11.37
CA ILE A 51 -12.24 8.05 12.01
C ILE A 51 -12.16 6.88 11.04
N SER A 52 -12.68 7.06 9.82
CA SER A 52 -12.67 6.01 8.79
C SER A 52 -11.24 5.64 8.38
N TYR A 53 -10.36 6.63 8.21
CA TYR A 53 -8.98 6.41 7.83
C TYR A 53 -8.19 5.74 8.97
N ALA A 54 -8.36 6.17 10.21
CA ALA A 54 -7.75 5.51 11.38
C ALA A 54 -8.20 4.04 11.50
N PHE A 55 -9.47 3.73 11.24
CA PHE A 55 -9.96 2.36 11.22
C PHE A 55 -9.23 1.51 10.16
N VAL A 56 -9.08 2.00 8.93
CA VAL A 56 -8.37 1.28 7.88
C VAL A 56 -6.89 1.07 8.24
N TYR A 57 -6.19 2.10 8.71
CA TYR A 57 -4.77 2.02 9.05
C TYR A 57 -4.49 1.14 10.27
N THR A 58 -5.41 1.08 11.24
CA THR A 58 -5.28 0.15 12.37
C THR A 58 -5.40 -1.30 11.92
N VAL A 59 -6.32 -1.62 10.99
CA VAL A 59 -6.42 -2.96 10.39
C VAL A 59 -5.13 -3.32 9.65
N VAL A 60 -4.58 -2.41 8.84
CA VAL A 60 -3.30 -2.63 8.14
C VAL A 60 -2.14 -2.82 9.13
N ALA A 61 -2.09 -2.03 10.20
CA ALA A 61 -1.07 -2.17 11.23
C ALA A 61 -1.17 -3.51 11.97
N LEU A 62 -2.38 -4.00 12.26
CA LEU A 62 -2.61 -5.33 12.85
C LEU A 62 -2.13 -6.44 11.92
N ILE A 63 -2.48 -6.39 10.64
CA ILE A 63 -2.01 -7.36 9.63
C ILE A 63 -0.48 -7.33 9.55
N SER A 64 0.11 -6.14 9.49
CA SER A 64 1.57 -5.96 9.48
C SER A 64 2.23 -6.54 10.74
N MET A 65 1.62 -6.39 11.92
CA MET A 65 2.14 -6.98 13.15
C MET A 65 2.10 -8.51 13.12
N ILE A 66 1.02 -9.10 12.59
CA ILE A 66 0.91 -10.55 12.47
C ILE A 66 1.96 -11.10 11.49
N MET A 67 2.14 -10.42 10.34
CA MET A 67 3.09 -10.84 9.31
C MET A 67 4.55 -10.68 9.72
N LEU A 68 4.89 -9.65 10.51
CA LEU A 68 6.25 -9.35 10.94
C LEU A 68 6.52 -9.75 12.42
N ARG A 69 5.71 -10.62 13.02
CA ARG A 69 5.79 -10.97 14.46
C ARG A 69 7.18 -11.44 14.94
N ASN A 70 7.97 -12.03 14.05
CA ASN A 70 9.30 -12.57 14.37
C ASN A 70 10.44 -11.57 14.11
N HIS A 71 10.15 -10.39 13.58
CA HIS A 71 11.18 -9.43 13.20
C HIS A 71 11.44 -8.40 14.32
N PRO A 72 12.70 -8.17 14.72
CA PRO A 72 13.04 -7.30 15.86
C PRO A 72 12.66 -5.82 15.67
N TRP A 73 12.40 -5.38 14.43
CA TRP A 73 12.03 -4.00 14.09
C TRP A 73 10.52 -3.78 13.85
N MET A 74 9.67 -4.75 14.19
CA MET A 74 8.21 -4.70 13.94
C MET A 74 7.56 -3.39 14.43
N PHE A 75 7.92 -2.91 15.63
CA PHE A 75 7.32 -1.71 16.21
C PHE A 75 7.58 -0.45 15.38
N ILE A 76 8.74 -0.34 14.74
CA ILE A 76 9.10 0.84 13.95
C ILE A 76 8.25 0.92 12.68
N TYR A 77 8.04 -0.22 12.01
CA TYR A 77 7.16 -0.28 10.83
C TYR A 77 5.71 0.03 11.19
N ALA A 78 5.19 -0.55 12.29
CA ALA A 78 3.83 -0.25 12.76
C ALA A 78 3.65 1.23 13.12
N THR A 79 4.64 1.83 13.79
CA THR A 79 4.63 3.26 14.14
C THR A 79 4.70 4.15 12.90
N SER A 80 5.49 3.78 11.88
CA SER A 80 5.55 4.52 10.62
C SER A 80 4.23 4.47 9.84
N ILE A 81 3.54 3.32 9.83
CA ILE A 81 2.21 3.18 9.21
C ILE A 81 1.20 4.08 9.93
N LEU A 82 1.21 4.08 11.26
CA LEU A 82 0.32 4.93 12.06
C LEU A 82 0.64 6.42 11.91
N GLY A 83 1.91 6.79 11.70
CA GLY A 83 2.30 8.18 11.43
C GLY A 83 1.72 8.72 10.13
N MET A 84 1.71 7.90 9.07
CA MET A 84 1.05 8.26 7.80
C MET A 84 -0.47 8.33 7.92
N ALA A 85 -1.06 7.59 8.87
CA ALA A 85 -2.50 7.63 9.17
C ALA A 85 -2.99 9.05 9.56
N ILE A 86 -2.12 9.89 10.12
CA ILE A 86 -2.47 11.24 10.56
C ILE A 86 -2.14 12.28 9.48
N LEU A 87 -1.01 12.10 8.80
CA LEU A 87 -0.49 13.08 7.84
C LEU A 87 -1.36 13.21 6.58
N GLY A 88 -1.91 12.10 6.08
CA GLY A 88 -2.77 12.09 4.90
C GLY A 88 -4.09 12.85 5.09
N PRO A 89 -4.89 12.54 6.12
CA PRO A 89 -6.15 13.23 6.40
C PRO A 89 -5.95 14.70 6.78
N ALA A 90 -4.86 15.03 7.49
CA ALA A 90 -4.59 16.40 7.91
C ALA A 90 -4.30 17.34 6.72
N THR A 91 -3.73 16.82 5.63
CA THR A 91 -3.32 17.63 4.47
C THR A 91 -4.36 17.55 3.35
N VAL A 92 -4.47 16.40 2.69
CA VAL A 92 -5.35 16.17 1.54
C VAL A 92 -6.80 16.12 1.99
N GLY A 93 -7.06 15.48 3.13
CA GLY A 93 -8.40 15.35 3.70
C GLY A 93 -9.03 16.69 4.07
N ALA A 94 -8.30 17.52 4.81
CA ALA A 94 -8.77 18.87 5.15
C ALA A 94 -9.07 19.71 3.90
N LEU A 95 -8.20 19.68 2.88
CA LEU A 95 -8.42 20.43 1.64
C LEU A 95 -9.67 19.97 0.89
N THR A 96 -9.85 18.66 0.76
CA THR A 96 -10.99 18.07 0.04
C THR A 96 -12.30 18.25 0.81
N SER A 97 -12.29 18.12 2.14
CA SER A 97 -13.43 18.41 3.01
C SER A 97 -13.84 19.88 2.97
N ALA A 98 -12.87 20.81 2.97
CA ALA A 98 -13.14 22.23 2.85
C ALA A 98 -13.79 22.56 1.50
N SER A 99 -13.31 21.94 0.42
CA SER A 99 -13.89 22.11 -0.92
C SER A 99 -15.35 21.65 -0.97
N ILE A 100 -15.67 20.49 -0.37
CA ILE A 100 -17.04 19.99 -0.29
C ILE A 100 -17.93 20.92 0.55
N ALA A 101 -17.46 21.31 1.74
CA ALA A 101 -18.21 22.21 2.61
C ALA A 101 -18.47 23.58 1.96
N LEU A 102 -17.52 24.12 1.18
CA LEU A 102 -17.71 25.36 0.42
C LEU A 102 -18.77 25.21 -0.68
N MET A 103 -18.83 24.06 -1.36
CA MET A 103 -19.83 23.81 -2.40
C MET A 103 -21.25 23.79 -1.81
N PHE A 104 -21.45 23.14 -0.67
CA PHE A 104 -22.76 23.12 -0.03
C PHE A 104 -23.12 24.44 0.65
N SER A 105 -22.13 25.12 1.25
CA SER A 105 -22.32 26.45 1.82
C SER A 105 -22.69 27.48 0.76
N SER A 106 -22.13 27.39 -0.46
CA SER A 106 -22.49 28.30 -1.56
C SER A 106 -23.83 27.97 -2.21
N ALA A 107 -24.32 26.73 -2.02
CA ALA A 107 -25.62 26.29 -2.52
C ALA A 107 -26.78 26.55 -1.52
N ASP A 108 -26.51 27.14 -0.36
CA ASP A 108 -27.46 27.34 0.76
C ASP A 108 -28.26 26.07 1.10
N LYS A 109 -27.64 24.90 0.95
CA LYS A 109 -28.24 23.60 1.27
C LYS A 109 -27.78 23.12 2.63
N ALA A 110 -28.73 22.80 3.50
CA ALA A 110 -28.45 22.19 4.77
C ALA A 110 -28.04 20.71 4.59
N ILE A 111 -27.02 20.28 5.33
CA ILE A 111 -26.50 18.90 5.31
C ILE A 111 -26.81 18.22 6.63
N SER A 112 -27.41 17.02 6.58
CA SER A 112 -27.61 16.22 7.79
C SER A 112 -26.34 15.45 8.20
N CYS A 113 -26.20 15.12 9.49
CA CYS A 113 -25.03 14.40 10.02
C CYS A 113 -24.69 13.09 9.29
N TRP A 114 -25.70 12.38 8.79
CA TRP A 114 -25.53 11.15 8.00
C TRP A 114 -24.82 11.38 6.67
N HIS A 115 -25.10 12.51 6.00
CA HIS A 115 -24.40 12.86 4.77
C HIS A 115 -22.93 13.17 5.04
N CYS A 116 -22.61 13.82 6.15
CA CYS A 116 -21.21 14.05 6.55
C CYS A 116 -20.45 12.73 6.74
N MET A 117 -21.08 11.71 7.35
CA MET A 117 -20.49 10.38 7.52
C MET A 117 -20.24 9.69 6.17
N MET A 118 -21.21 9.74 5.25
CA MET A 118 -21.06 9.15 3.91
C MET A 118 -19.97 9.85 3.10
N LEU A 119 -19.94 11.18 3.12
CA LEU A 119 -18.93 11.95 2.38
C LEU A 119 -17.52 11.72 2.94
N GLY A 120 -17.35 11.72 4.26
CA GLY A 120 -16.06 11.44 4.89
C GLY A 120 -15.54 10.02 4.63
N SER A 121 -16.41 9.01 4.68
CA SER A 121 -16.03 7.62 4.40
C SER A 121 -15.71 7.37 2.92
N VAL A 122 -16.49 7.95 2.00
CA VAL A 122 -16.24 7.87 0.55
C VAL A 122 -14.93 8.56 0.18
N GLN A 123 -14.63 9.70 0.81
CA GLN A 123 -13.37 10.43 0.65
C GLN A 123 -12.17 9.58 1.10
N THR A 124 -12.28 8.89 2.24
CA THR A 124 -11.26 7.92 2.69
C THR A 124 -11.04 6.82 1.65
N LEU A 125 -12.11 6.20 1.13
CA LEU A 125 -11.99 5.14 0.13
C LEU A 125 -11.33 5.64 -1.17
N ALA A 126 -11.72 6.83 -1.65
CA ALA A 126 -11.15 7.42 -2.86
C ALA A 126 -9.66 7.70 -2.72
N VAL A 127 -9.22 8.23 -1.57
CA VAL A 127 -7.79 8.45 -1.29
C VAL A 127 -7.03 7.13 -1.26
N MET A 128 -7.54 6.12 -0.56
CA MET A 128 -6.91 4.80 -0.54
C MET A 128 -6.81 4.18 -1.93
N LEU A 129 -7.84 4.31 -2.78
CA LEU A 129 -7.82 3.80 -4.15
C LEU A 129 -6.82 4.55 -5.05
N SER A 130 -6.61 5.84 -4.82
CA SER A 130 -5.65 6.63 -5.59
C SER A 130 -4.18 6.28 -5.30
N GLU A 131 -3.90 5.64 -4.16
CA GLU A 131 -2.56 5.12 -3.86
C GLU A 131 -2.23 3.85 -4.66
N PHE A 132 -3.25 3.16 -5.19
CA PHE A 132 -3.04 2.02 -6.08
C PHE A 132 -2.93 2.50 -7.54
N CYS A 133 -1.86 2.08 -8.19
CA CYS A 133 -1.71 2.20 -9.64
C CYS A 133 -2.89 1.54 -10.36
N SER A 134 -3.69 2.31 -11.10
CA SER A 134 -4.88 1.83 -11.83
C SER A 134 -4.57 0.82 -12.92
N GLU A 135 -3.34 0.81 -13.45
CA GLU A 135 -2.89 -0.16 -14.46
C GLU A 135 -2.34 -1.46 -13.86
N CYS A 136 -1.82 -1.42 -12.64
CA CYS A 136 -0.95 -2.49 -12.14
C CYS A 136 -1.34 -3.06 -10.77
N GLY A 137 -2.17 -2.38 -9.98
CA GLY A 137 -2.73 -2.89 -8.72
C GLY A 137 -1.71 -3.13 -7.59
N THR A 138 -0.41 -2.89 -7.83
CA THR A 138 0.67 -3.03 -6.83
C THR A 138 1.19 -1.67 -6.36
N VAL A 139 1.52 -1.60 -5.06
CA VAL A 139 2.16 -0.44 -4.40
C VAL A 139 3.62 -0.24 -4.88
N LEU A 140 4.21 -1.26 -5.52
CA LEU A 140 5.53 -1.20 -6.15
C LEU A 140 5.40 -1.78 -7.56
N PRO A 141 5.81 -1.06 -8.63
CA PRO A 141 6.03 -1.70 -9.92
C PRO A 141 7.25 -2.61 -9.76
N LEU A 142 7.03 -3.92 -9.68
CA LEU A 142 8.07 -4.89 -10.00
C LEU A 142 7.96 -5.12 -11.51
N PRO A 143 8.86 -4.56 -12.35
CA PRO A 143 8.89 -4.88 -13.76
C PRO A 143 9.22 -6.36 -13.91
N SER A 144 8.28 -7.13 -14.46
CA SER A 144 8.42 -8.59 -14.66
C SER A 144 9.33 -8.96 -15.83
N ALA A 145 9.80 -7.99 -16.62
CA ALA A 145 10.74 -8.22 -17.71
C ALA A 145 11.61 -6.97 -17.95
N ALA A 146 12.92 -7.19 -17.99
CA ALA A 146 13.89 -6.26 -18.57
C ALA A 146 14.18 -6.73 -20.01
N PRO A 147 14.48 -5.83 -20.96
CA PRO A 147 14.78 -4.40 -20.78
C PRO A 147 13.60 -3.48 -21.16
N ILE A 148 13.46 -2.36 -20.46
CA ILE A 148 12.55 -1.26 -20.85
C ILE A 148 13.39 -0.01 -21.12
N THR A 149 13.32 0.49 -22.35
CA THR A 149 13.66 1.87 -22.68
C THR A 149 12.57 2.77 -22.11
N ILE A 150 12.81 3.39 -20.96
CA ILE A 150 11.90 4.40 -20.42
C ILE A 150 12.18 5.72 -21.15
N THR A 151 11.44 6.00 -22.21
CA THR A 151 11.32 7.37 -22.71
C THR A 151 10.43 8.15 -21.75
N SER A 152 11.04 8.82 -20.78
CA SER A 152 10.35 9.77 -19.92
C SER A 152 10.09 11.08 -20.68
N ILE A 153 8.85 11.52 -20.65
CA ILE A 153 8.48 12.90 -20.92
C ILE A 153 9.21 13.76 -19.88
N ARG A 154 10.08 14.66 -20.37
CA ARG A 154 10.97 15.61 -19.64
C ARG A 154 12.26 15.02 -19.03
N ASN A 155 13.29 14.99 -19.89
CA ASN A 155 14.73 15.06 -19.65
C ASN A 155 15.22 15.42 -18.22
N LYS A 156 15.38 14.43 -17.35
CA LYS A 156 16.39 14.49 -16.28
C LYS A 156 16.88 13.08 -15.95
N LEU A 157 18.05 12.73 -16.49
CA LEU A 157 18.74 11.46 -16.22
C LEU A 157 19.30 11.49 -14.79
N VAL A 158 18.85 10.57 -13.94
CA VAL A 158 19.42 10.35 -12.61
C VAL A 158 19.98 8.92 -12.58
N TYR A 159 21.31 8.85 -12.56
CA TYR A 159 22.19 7.75 -12.14
C TYR A 159 21.77 6.30 -12.43
N SER A 160 22.53 5.65 -13.33
CA SER A 160 22.50 4.20 -13.58
C SER A 160 23.50 3.50 -12.65
N SER A 161 23.02 2.55 -11.84
CA SER A 161 23.87 1.57 -11.16
C SER A 161 23.40 0.18 -11.53
N GLU A 162 24.27 -0.54 -12.22
CA GLU A 162 24.05 -1.89 -12.70
C GLU A 162 24.31 -2.86 -11.53
N LYS A 163 23.24 -3.40 -10.94
CA LYS A 163 23.34 -4.58 -10.08
C LYS A 163 22.44 -5.67 -10.66
N ILE A 164 23.09 -6.62 -11.32
CA ILE A 164 22.48 -7.82 -11.89
C ILE A 164 21.98 -8.69 -10.73
N TYR A 165 20.66 -8.75 -10.52
CA TYR A 165 20.02 -9.71 -9.62
C TYR A 165 19.33 -10.78 -10.48
N GLN A 166 20.01 -11.91 -10.72
CA GLN A 166 19.39 -13.03 -11.41
C GLN A 166 18.44 -13.76 -10.45
N LYS A 167 17.14 -13.46 -10.54
CA LYS A 167 16.09 -14.29 -9.96
C LYS A 167 15.67 -15.32 -11.01
N ARG A 168 16.10 -16.58 -10.86
CA ARG A 168 15.56 -17.71 -11.64
C ARG A 168 14.12 -17.98 -11.17
N VAL A 169 13.14 -17.46 -11.89
CA VAL A 169 11.76 -17.95 -11.82
C VAL A 169 11.68 -19.11 -12.81
N VAL A 170 11.41 -20.31 -12.30
CA VAL A 170 11.18 -21.50 -13.11
C VAL A 170 9.71 -21.44 -13.55
N ASP A 171 9.49 -21.12 -14.82
CA ASP A 171 8.17 -21.24 -15.45
C ASP A 171 7.80 -22.73 -15.60
N ALA A 172 6.70 -23.12 -14.99
CA ALA A 172 6.10 -24.43 -15.20
C ALA A 172 5.43 -24.49 -16.58
N LYS A 173 6.08 -25.14 -17.54
CA LYS A 173 5.40 -25.71 -18.71
C LYS A 173 5.39 -27.23 -18.57
N GLU A 174 4.21 -27.81 -18.67
CA GLU A 174 4.01 -29.26 -18.82
C GLU A 174 4.69 -29.75 -20.10
N GLY A 175 5.73 -30.56 -19.92
CA GLY A 175 6.51 -31.18 -20.97
C GLY A 175 7.77 -31.72 -20.34
N THR A 176 7.84 -33.05 -20.17
CA THR A 176 8.97 -33.85 -19.66
C THR A 176 9.88 -33.12 -18.69
N LEU A 177 9.71 -33.34 -17.38
CA LEU A 177 10.57 -32.81 -16.32
C LEU A 177 12.05 -33.18 -16.57
N GLU A 178 12.75 -32.39 -17.38
CA GLU A 178 14.18 -32.49 -17.56
C GLU A 178 14.83 -31.93 -16.31
N ASN A 179 15.34 -32.84 -15.47
CA ASN A 179 16.10 -32.46 -14.30
C ASN A 179 17.35 -31.68 -14.76
N PRO A 180 17.68 -30.56 -14.09
CA PRO A 180 18.82 -29.74 -14.46
C PRO A 180 20.14 -30.55 -14.41
N VAL A 181 20.98 -30.37 -15.42
CA VAL A 181 22.25 -31.10 -15.58
C VAL A 181 23.41 -30.30 -15.01
N VAL A 182 24.31 -31.00 -14.32
CA VAL A 182 25.49 -30.49 -13.61
C VAL A 182 26.70 -31.33 -14.00
N ASP A 183 27.86 -30.67 -14.12
CA ASP A 183 29.14 -31.30 -14.37
C ASP A 183 29.69 -31.92 -13.08
N LYS A 184 29.25 -33.16 -12.76
CA LYS A 184 29.78 -33.97 -11.66
C LYS A 184 30.12 -35.38 -12.18
N ILE A 185 31.31 -35.86 -11.81
CA ILE A 185 31.84 -37.16 -12.26
C ILE A 185 31.12 -38.30 -11.52
N CYS A 186 30.75 -39.36 -12.24
CA CYS A 186 30.16 -40.57 -11.67
C CYS A 186 31.19 -41.54 -11.09
N ASP A 187 31.03 -41.89 -9.81
CA ASP A 187 31.86 -42.89 -9.12
C ASP A 187 31.78 -44.29 -9.75
N LYS A 188 30.70 -44.61 -10.49
CA LYS A 188 30.47 -45.93 -11.09
C LYS A 188 30.93 -46.04 -12.55
N CYS A 189 30.74 -45.00 -13.35
CA CYS A 189 30.99 -45.07 -14.80
C CYS A 189 31.90 -43.96 -15.35
N GLY A 190 32.39 -43.06 -14.50
CA GLY A 190 33.30 -41.96 -14.89
C GLY A 190 32.69 -40.92 -15.82
N HIS A 191 31.35 -40.89 -15.97
CA HIS A 191 30.69 -39.89 -16.81
C HIS A 191 30.65 -38.53 -16.11
N GLY A 192 31.01 -37.46 -16.81
CA GLY A 192 31.18 -36.12 -16.24
C GLY A 192 29.88 -35.33 -16.03
N THR A 193 28.73 -35.82 -16.50
CA THR A 193 27.44 -35.12 -16.38
C THR A 193 26.42 -35.94 -15.59
N MET A 194 25.74 -35.26 -14.68
CA MET A 194 24.72 -35.80 -13.77
C MET A 194 23.51 -34.87 -13.78
N SER A 195 22.31 -35.41 -13.65
CA SER A 195 21.14 -34.58 -13.33
C SER A 195 21.01 -34.44 -11.81
N TYR A 196 20.63 -33.28 -11.30
CA TYR A 196 20.36 -33.11 -9.86
C TYR A 196 18.87 -32.85 -9.61
N THR A 197 18.35 -33.43 -8.54
CA THR A 197 17.02 -33.15 -8.02
C THR A 197 17.12 -32.94 -6.52
N CYS A 198 16.52 -31.87 -6.03
CA CYS A 198 16.58 -31.53 -4.61
C CYS A 198 15.26 -31.91 -3.96
N ARG A 199 15.26 -32.75 -2.93
CA ARG A 199 14.06 -33.14 -2.18
C ARG A 199 14.29 -32.97 -0.69
N GLN A 200 13.32 -32.36 -0.03
CA GLN A 200 13.33 -32.23 1.42
C GLN A 200 12.85 -33.54 2.04
N THR A 201 13.76 -34.24 2.74
CA THR A 201 13.46 -35.55 3.36
C THR A 201 13.23 -35.46 4.86
N ARG A 202 13.53 -34.31 5.49
CA ARG A 202 13.39 -34.08 6.93
C ARG A 202 12.76 -32.71 7.23
N SER A 203 12.46 -32.46 8.51
CA SER A 203 11.86 -31.21 9.01
C SER A 203 12.60 -29.96 8.53
N ALA A 204 11.90 -28.82 8.55
CA ALA A 204 12.37 -27.52 8.04
C ALA A 204 13.68 -27.01 8.66
N ASP A 205 14.12 -27.59 9.77
CA ASP A 205 15.36 -27.24 10.48
C ASP A 205 16.62 -27.83 9.83
N GLU A 206 16.48 -28.71 8.81
CA GLU A 206 17.60 -29.28 8.06
C GLU A 206 17.61 -28.85 6.59
N GLY A 207 18.83 -28.69 6.07
CA GLY A 207 19.08 -28.32 4.68
C GLY A 207 18.45 -29.30 3.68
N GLN A 208 18.22 -28.83 2.46
CA GLN A 208 17.63 -29.65 1.42
C GLN A 208 18.62 -30.72 0.95
N THR A 209 18.19 -31.99 0.92
CA THR A 209 19.01 -33.08 0.37
C THR A 209 19.06 -33.00 -1.16
N VAL A 210 20.26 -33.06 -1.73
CA VAL A 210 20.50 -33.08 -3.18
C VAL A 210 20.74 -34.51 -3.63
N PHE A 211 19.91 -35.00 -4.56
CA PHE A 211 20.05 -36.29 -5.21
C PHE A 211 20.62 -36.08 -6.60
N TYR A 212 21.68 -36.78 -6.95
CA TYR A 212 22.23 -36.76 -8.31
C TYR A 212 22.00 -38.10 -8.98
N THR A 213 21.52 -38.07 -10.22
CA THR A 213 21.28 -39.23 -11.06
C THR A 213 22.16 -39.16 -12.30
N CYS A 214 23.01 -40.16 -12.49
CA CYS A 214 23.86 -40.24 -13.67
C CYS A 214 23.05 -40.50 -14.94
N LEU A 215 23.25 -39.66 -15.97
CA LEU A 215 22.54 -39.77 -17.25
C LEU A 215 22.89 -41.04 -18.05
N LYS A 216 24.04 -41.67 -17.75
CA LYS A 216 24.52 -42.85 -18.48
C LYS A 216 24.15 -44.18 -17.84
N CYS A 217 24.26 -44.27 -16.50
CA CYS A 217 24.09 -45.53 -15.77
C CYS A 217 22.94 -45.52 -14.76
N ASN A 218 22.18 -44.42 -14.65
CA ASN A 218 21.10 -44.23 -13.68
C ASN A 218 21.49 -44.50 -12.22
N TYR A 219 22.79 -44.39 -11.90
CA TYR A 219 23.26 -44.47 -10.53
C TYR A 219 22.87 -43.19 -9.77
N ASN A 220 22.29 -43.38 -8.59
CA ASN A 220 21.87 -42.30 -7.70
C ASN A 220 22.87 -42.13 -6.57
N MET A 221 23.28 -40.89 -6.33
CA MET A 221 24.12 -40.49 -5.18
C MET A 221 23.44 -39.36 -4.41
N VAL A 222 23.66 -39.32 -3.09
CA VAL A 222 22.96 -38.42 -2.16
C VAL A 222 23.98 -37.55 -1.45
N GLU A 223 23.74 -36.24 -1.45
CA GLU A 223 24.53 -35.25 -0.75
C GLU A 223 23.61 -34.44 0.18
N ASN A 224 23.92 -34.46 1.47
CA ASN A 224 23.20 -33.67 2.47
C ASN A 224 23.91 -32.31 2.59
N ALA A 225 23.17 -31.23 2.34
CA ALA A 225 23.64 -29.86 2.52
C ALA A 225 23.35 -29.35 3.94
#